data_AF-A0A1G6X5Q0-F1
#
_entry.id   AF-A0A1G6X5Q0-F1
#
_cell.length_a   1.000
_cell.length_b   1.000
_cell.length_c   1.000
_cell.angle_alpha   90.00
_cell.angle_beta   90.00
_cell.angle_gamma   90.00
#
_symmetry.space_group_name_H-M   'P 1'
#
loop_
_entity.id
_entity.type
_entity.pdbx_description
1 polymer ?
#
loop_
_entity_poly.entity_id
_entity_poly.type
_entity_poly.pdbx_seq_one_letter_code
_entity_poly.pdbx_strand_id
1 'polypeptide(L)' 'MDDADAEKITIYEQYRREEITEKEARELLGDDVVDSMENDVEAFESSMKLDTSDLLSGK' A
#
# COMPACT_ATOMS: atom_id res chain seq x y z
N MET A 1 2.14 -14.63 10.59
CA MET A 1 2.57 -14.09 9.30
C MET A 1 3.27 -15.23 8.61
N ASP A 2 2.62 -15.77 7.59
CA ASP A 2 3.24 -16.76 6.72
C ASP A 2 4.36 -16.06 5.92
N ASP A 3 5.44 -16.76 5.62
CA ASP A 3 6.57 -16.22 4.84
C ASP A 3 6.12 -15.63 3.49
N ALA A 4 5.03 -16.17 2.93
CA ALA A 4 4.41 -15.67 1.70
C ALA A 4 3.81 -14.26 1.85
N ASP A 5 3.26 -13.90 3.01
CA ASP A 5 2.71 -12.56 3.22
C ASP A 5 3.82 -11.52 3.41
N ALA A 6 4.91 -11.90 4.08
CA ALA A 6 6.08 -11.04 4.23
C ALA A 6 6.77 -10.74 2.89
N GLU A 7 6.85 -11.73 2.01
CA GLU A 7 7.38 -11.56 0.66
C GLU A 7 6.51 -10.60 -0.17
N LYS A 8 5.18 -10.75 -0.11
CA LYS A 8 4.26 -9.85 -0.82
C LYS A 8 4.41 -8.40 -0.38
N ILE A 9 4.48 -8.16 0.93
CA ILE A 9 4.70 -6.83 1.49
C ILE A 9 6.03 -6.25 0.99
N THR A 10 7.09 -7.06 1.01
CA THR A 10 8.43 -6.64 0.59
C THR A 10 8.48 -6.24 -0.89
N ILE A 11 7.81 -6.98 -1.76
CA ILE A 11 7.74 -6.68 -3.20
C ILE A 11 6.91 -5.41 -3.43
N TYR A 12 5.77 -5.28 -2.74
CA TYR A 12 4.93 -4.09 -2.87
C TYR A 12 5.62 -2.82 -2.34
N GLU A 13 6.42 -2.93 -1.27
CA GLU A 13 7.25 -1.82 -0.79
C GLU A 13 8.32 -1.38 -1.80
N GLN A 14 8.95 -2.33 -2.50
CA GLN A 14 9.90 -2.03 -3.57
C GLN A 14 9.22 -1.30 -4.72
N TYR A 15 8.00 -1.72 -5.09
CA TYR A 15 7.19 -1.00 -6.09
C TYR A 15 6.91 0.44 -5.64
N ARG A 16 6.45 0.62 -4.40
CA ARG A 16 6.17 1.95 -3.83
C ARG A 16 7.40 2.86 -3.80
N ARG A 17 8.59 2.29 -3.63
CA ARG A 17 9.88 3.01 -3.63
C ARG A 17 10.43 3.23 -5.04
N GLU A 18 9.69 2.86 -6.07
CA GLU A 18 10.10 2.93 -7.48
C GLU A 18 11.35 2.08 -7.78
N GLU A 19 11.64 1.08 -6.94
CA GLU A 19 12.76 0.14 -7.13
C GLU A 19 12.44 -0.92 -8.19
N ILE A 20 11.15 -1.24 -8.36
CA ILE A 20 10.61 -2.10 -9.43
C ILE A 20 9.44 -1.39 -10.12
N THR A 21 9.18 -1.74 -11.37
CA THR A 21 8.04 -1.18 -12.12
C THR A 21 6.71 -1.80 -11.68
N GLU A 22 5.60 -1.08 -11.91
CA GLU A 22 4.24 -1.61 -11.69
C GLU A 22 4.04 -2.95 -12.43
N LYS A 23 4.56 -3.04 -13.65
CA LYS A 23 4.50 -4.26 -14.44
C LYS A 23 5.18 -5.43 -13.73
N GLU A 24 6.38 -5.23 -13.20
CA GLU A 24 7.12 -6.25 -12.45
C GLU A 24 6.39 -6.63 -11.15
N ALA A 25 5.83 -5.65 -10.44
CA ALA A 25 5.02 -5.90 -9.25
C ALA A 25 3.79 -6.76 -9.57
N ARG A 26 3.07 -6.46 -10.66
CA ARG A 26 1.92 -7.25 -11.13
C ARG A 26 2.32 -8.65 -11.63
N GLU A 27 3.51 -8.80 -12.22
CA GLU A 27 4.04 -10.12 -12.61
C GLU A 27 4.41 -10.98 -11.39
N LEU A 28 4.90 -10.37 -10.30
CA LEU A 28 5.32 -11.07 -9.08
C LEU A 28 4.18 -11.35 -8.10
N LEU A 29 3.26 -10.39 -7.93
CA LEU A 29 2.18 -10.45 -6.94
C LEU A 29 0.83 -10.84 -7.53
N GLY A 30 0.64 -10.60 -8.83
CA GLY A 30 -0.66 -10.68 -9.50
C GLY A 30 -1.42 -9.35 -9.46
N ASP A 31 -2.20 -9.10 -10.52
CA ASP A 31 -2.96 -7.87 -10.71
C ASP A 31 -3.93 -7.57 -9.55
N ASP A 32 -4.66 -8.59 -9.09
CA ASP A 32 -5.64 -8.50 -8.01
C ASP A 32 -4.99 -8.11 -6.66
N VAL A 33 -3.78 -8.60 -6.40
CA VAL A 33 -3.05 -8.31 -5.17
C VAL A 33 -2.53 -6.88 -5.18
N VAL A 34 -2.01 -6.41 -6.32
CA VAL A 34 -1.55 -5.02 -6.46
C VAL A 34 -2.72 -4.05 -6.28
N ASP A 35 -3.85 -4.29 -6.94
CA ASP A 35 -5.04 -3.45 -6.84
C ASP A 35 -5.58 -3.39 -5.39
N SER A 36 -5.67 -4.53 -4.71
CA SER A 36 -6.09 -4.58 -3.31
C SER A 36 -5.14 -3.80 -2.40
N MET A 37 -3.82 -3.92 -2.60
CA MET A 37 -2.83 -3.21 -1.78
C MET A 37 -2.82 -1.70 -2.05
N GLU A 38 -3.05 -1.28 -3.29
CA GLU A 38 -3.20 0.14 -3.63
C GLU A 38 -4.47 0.72 -2.99
N ASN A 39 -5.57 -0.02 -3.02
CA ASN A 39 -6.81 0.37 -2.35
C ASN A 39 -6.64 0.49 -0.83
N ASP A 40 -5.97 -0.48 -0.21
CA ASP A 40 -5.69 -0.47 1.23
C ASP A 40 -4.83 0.74 1.63
N VAL A 41 -3.81 1.07 0.83
CA VAL A 41 -2.97 2.26 1.06
C VAL A 41 -3.79 3.55 0.92
N GLU A 42 -4.59 3.68 -0.14
CA GLU A 42 -5.43 4.87 -0.34
C GLU A 42 -6.44 5.04 0.78
N ALA A 43 -7.10 3.96 1.20
CA ALA A 43 -8.07 3.96 2.30
C ALA A 43 -7.41 4.35 3.63
N PHE A 44 -6.20 3.86 3.88
CA PHE A 44 -5.41 4.21 5.07
C PHE A 44 -4.98 5.68 5.06
N GLU A 45 -4.46 6.19 3.94
CA GLU A 45 -4.07 7.59 3.79
C GLU A 45 -5.26 8.55 3.90
N SER A 46 -6.40 8.18 3.32
CA SER A 46 -7.66 8.93 3.41
C SER A 46 -8.14 9.00 4.87
N SER A 47 -8.09 7.88 5.59
CA SER A 47 -8.44 7.81 7.01
C SER A 47 -7.50 8.64 7.88
N MET A 48 -6.18 8.61 7.62
CA MET A 48 -5.21 9.47 8.33
C MET A 48 -5.41 10.96 8.07
N LYS A 49 -5.78 11.36 6.84
CA LYS A 49 -6.08 12.76 6.50
C LYS A 49 -7.34 13.27 7.21
N LEU A 50 -8.35 12.43 7.35
CA LEU A 50 -9.56 12.75 8.12
C LEU A 50 -9.22 12.96 9.60
N ASP A 51 -8.53 12.02 10.23
CA ASP A 51 -8.20 12.06 11.67
C ASP A 51 -7.29 13.24 12.04
N THR A 52 -6.32 13.57 11.18
CA THR A 52 -5.44 14.74 11.39
C THR A 52 -6.15 16.08 11.21
N SER A 53 -7.18 16.15 10.35
CA SER A 53 -7.98 17.37 10.18
C SER A 53 -8.83 17.63 11.42
N ASP A 54 -9.42 16.60 12.02
CA ASP A 54 -10.14 16.70 13.30
C ASP A 54 -9.20 17.01 14.49
N LEU A 55 -7.99 16.42 14.52
CA LEU A 55 -6.96 16.72 15.53
C LEU A 55 -6.41 18.15 15.46
N LEU A 56 -6.21 18.70 14.25
CA LEU A 56 -5.68 20.06 14.05
C LEU A 56 -6.77 21.15 14.09
N SER A 57 -8.04 20.78 13.94
CA SER A 57 -9.17 21.71 14.05
C SER A 57 -9.70 21.89 15.48
N GLY A 58 -9.04 21.28 16.48
CA GLY A 58 -9.30 21.49 17.90
C GLY A 58 -8.96 22.93 18.34
N LYS A 59 -9.97 23.78 18.41
CA LYS A 59 -9.95 25.12 19.00
C LYS A 59 -10.73 25.15 20.30
#